data_AF-A0A969MKU2-F1
#
_entry.id   AF-A0A969MKU2-F1
#
_cell.length_a   1.000
_cell.length_b   1.000
_cell.length_c   1.000
_cell.angle_alpha   90.00
_cell.angle_beta   90.00
_cell.angle_gamma   90.00
#
_symmetry.space_group_name_H-M   'P 1'
#
loop_
_entity.id
_entity.type
_entity.pdbx_description
1 polymer ?
#
loop_
_entity_poly.entity_id
_entity_poly.type
_entity_poly.pdbx_seq_one_letter_code
_entity_poly.pdbx_strand_id
1 'polypeptide(L)'
;MNLAIQGKNHLGGLADFETASLAKTVLFVFTCASMWIGLASSLQEIVKESAIYVRERLVNLGLLPYIGSKILALGGLAVLQSFLVSIIILIAFEHPPNDRLIFFLSYSSSSPENLPSIYIPWFLGVFVTTLLTILTSISLGLMVSASVKNITQANSALPLLLLPQIIFSGVLFNMSQNSIGNFFSWLMLSRWSVSAYGILANINRLIPANNDGNSPIQESPMYGHDIKNLFLSWLILFMYIVIYLAITLWFQKRKDIVK
;
A
#
# COMPACT_ATOMS: atom_id res chain seq x y z
N MET A 1 -19.97 19.68 -0.36
CA MET A 1 -20.43 18.30 -0.62
C MET A 1 -20.98 18.26 -2.04
N ASN A 2 -20.08 18.24 -3.02
CA ASN A 2 -20.35 18.12 -4.44
C ASN A 2 -19.09 17.49 -5.04
N LEU A 3 -19.00 16.17 -4.94
CA LEU A 3 -17.94 15.37 -5.55
C LEU A 3 -18.64 14.35 -6.43
N ALA A 4 -18.21 14.29 -7.70
CA ALA A 4 -18.46 13.21 -8.65
C ALA A 4 -19.92 12.94 -9.11
N ILE A 5 -20.79 13.95 -9.16
CA ILE A 5 -22.00 13.83 -9.99
C ILE A 5 -21.62 14.25 -11.41
N GLN A 6 -21.38 13.25 -12.26
CA GLN A 6 -21.73 13.20 -13.68
C GLN A 6 -22.16 14.55 -14.29
N GLY A 7 -21.19 15.47 -14.42
CA GLY A 7 -21.42 16.86 -14.75
C GLY A 7 -20.54 17.24 -15.93
N LYS A 8 -21.18 17.19 -17.11
CA LYS A 8 -20.71 17.55 -18.45
C LYS A 8 -19.44 18.41 -18.55
N ASN A 9 -18.60 17.99 -19.49
CA ASN A 9 -17.65 18.79 -20.26
C ASN A 9 -18.06 20.26 -20.42
N HIS A 10 -17.39 21.16 -19.70
CA HIS A 10 -17.27 22.55 -20.10
C HIS A 10 -15.84 22.98 -19.76
N LEU A 11 -15.02 23.11 -20.81
CA LEU A 11 -13.58 23.38 -20.83
C LEU A 11 -12.76 22.08 -20.71
N GLY A 12 -11.98 21.80 -21.78
CA GLY A 12 -11.27 20.54 -21.99
C GLY A 12 -10.35 20.16 -20.83
N GLY A 13 -9.86 18.91 -20.86
CA GLY A 13 -8.92 18.34 -19.90
C GLY A 13 -7.63 19.15 -19.72
N LEU A 14 -7.77 20.29 -19.07
CA LEU A 14 -6.71 21.18 -18.65
C LEU A 14 -6.31 20.70 -17.26
N ALA A 15 -5.07 20.30 -17.17
CA ALA A 15 -4.39 20.04 -15.93
C ALA A 15 -4.56 21.24 -15.00
N ASP A 16 -5.22 21.04 -13.86
CA ASP A 16 -5.48 22.08 -12.87
C ASP A 16 -4.96 21.61 -11.50
N PHE A 17 -4.30 22.52 -10.77
CA PHE A 17 -3.67 22.21 -9.49
C PHE A 17 -4.67 21.68 -8.46
N GLU A 18 -5.91 22.17 -8.49
CA GLU A 18 -6.98 21.69 -7.60
C GLU A 18 -7.29 20.21 -7.86
N THR A 19 -7.45 19.82 -9.12
CA THR A 19 -7.74 18.43 -9.51
C THR A 19 -6.60 17.47 -9.14
N ALA A 20 -5.34 17.89 -9.32
CA ALA A 20 -4.17 17.12 -8.94
C ALA A 20 -4.05 16.92 -7.42
N SER A 21 -4.39 17.95 -6.64
CA SER A 21 -4.43 17.89 -5.16
C SER A 21 -5.49 16.92 -4.66
N LEU A 22 -6.71 17.03 -5.22
CA LEU A 22 -7.83 16.17 -4.89
C LEU A 22 -7.52 14.71 -5.23
N ALA A 23 -6.95 14.45 -6.41
CA ALA A 23 -6.55 13.10 -6.82
C ALA A 23 -5.55 12.49 -5.83
N LYS A 24 -4.49 13.21 -5.45
CA LYS A 24 -3.51 12.75 -4.43
C LYS A 24 -4.17 12.40 -3.10
N THR A 25 -5.12 13.23 -2.65
CA THR A 25 -5.83 13.02 -1.39
C THR A 25 -6.74 11.78 -1.45
N VAL A 26 -7.45 11.57 -2.56
CA VAL A 26 -8.30 10.39 -2.77
C VAL A 26 -7.49 9.10 -2.75
N LEU A 27 -6.36 9.06 -3.47
CA LEU A 27 -5.48 7.88 -3.50
C LEU A 27 -4.89 7.58 -2.11
N PHE A 28 -4.63 8.62 -1.34
CA PHE A 28 -4.24 8.48 0.06
C PHE A 28 -5.35 7.89 0.93
N VAL A 29 -6.61 8.31 0.73
CA VAL A 29 -7.76 7.71 1.42
C VAL A 29 -7.91 6.21 1.10
N PHE A 30 -7.70 5.79 -0.14
CA PHE A 30 -7.70 4.36 -0.50
C PHE A 30 -6.61 3.56 0.20
N THR A 31 -5.42 4.16 0.32
CA THR A 31 -4.32 3.57 1.08
C THR A 31 -4.71 3.42 2.55
N CYS A 32 -5.23 4.46 3.18
CA CYS A 32 -5.68 4.43 4.57
C CYS A 32 -6.78 3.39 4.82
N ALA A 33 -7.76 3.29 3.92
CA ALA A 33 -8.82 2.30 4.01
C ALA A 33 -8.27 0.87 3.90
N SER A 34 -7.39 0.61 2.93
CA SER A 34 -6.73 -0.69 2.76
C SER A 34 -5.90 -1.07 3.98
N MET A 35 -5.17 -0.10 4.56
CA MET A 35 -4.38 -0.32 5.77
C MET A 35 -5.25 -0.63 6.98
N TRP A 36 -6.34 0.11 7.17
CA TRP A 36 -7.31 -0.16 8.24
C TRP A 36 -7.84 -1.59 8.14
N ILE A 37 -8.27 -2.01 6.96
CA ILE A 37 -8.81 -3.35 6.71
C ILE A 37 -7.77 -4.44 7.06
N GLY A 38 -6.53 -4.29 6.60
CA GLY A 38 -5.48 -5.27 6.88
C GLY A 38 -5.05 -5.32 8.35
N LEU A 39 -5.00 -4.18 9.04
CA LEU A 39 -4.69 -4.15 10.46
C LEU A 39 -5.83 -4.72 11.32
N ALA A 40 -7.07 -4.37 10.99
CA ALA A 40 -8.24 -4.84 11.72
C ALA A 40 -8.39 -6.38 11.66
N SER A 41 -8.00 -7.01 10.55
CA SER A 41 -8.11 -8.46 10.40
C SER A 41 -7.02 -9.26 11.12
N SER A 42 -5.90 -8.63 11.49
CA SER A 42 -4.68 -9.36 11.90
C SER A 42 -4.16 -9.01 13.31
N LEU A 43 -4.44 -7.81 13.83
CA LEU A 43 -3.86 -7.30 15.08
C LEU A 43 -4.10 -8.20 16.30
N GLN A 44 -5.22 -8.91 16.33
CA GLN A 44 -5.60 -9.75 17.48
C GLN A 44 -5.33 -11.25 17.26
N GLU A 45 -4.94 -11.67 16.06
CA GLU A 45 -4.96 -13.08 15.66
C GLU A 45 -4.04 -13.98 16.49
N ILE A 46 -2.78 -13.56 16.71
CA ILE A 46 -1.82 -14.37 17.46
C ILE A 46 -2.14 -14.34 18.96
N VAL A 47 -2.58 -13.20 19.48
CA VAL A 47 -2.90 -13.07 20.91
C VAL A 47 -4.14 -13.87 21.29
N LYS A 48 -5.19 -13.83 20.45
CA LYS A 48 -6.44 -14.58 20.66
C LYS A 48 -6.19 -16.07 20.83
N GLU A 49 -5.25 -16.63 20.07
CA GLU A 49 -4.97 -18.06 20.05
C GLU A 49 -3.73 -18.44 20.85
N SER A 50 -3.09 -17.49 21.53
CA SER A 50 -1.85 -17.73 22.27
C SER A 50 -1.95 -18.89 23.29
N ALA A 51 -3.10 -19.04 23.94
CA ALA A 51 -3.35 -20.15 24.88
C ALA A 51 -3.47 -21.51 24.19
N ILE A 52 -4.01 -21.55 22.97
CA ILE A 52 -4.17 -22.76 22.16
C ILE A 52 -2.80 -23.18 21.61
N TYR A 53 -2.05 -22.23 21.04
CA TYR A 53 -0.70 -22.47 20.52
C TYR A 53 0.24 -23.10 21.56
N VAL A 54 0.20 -22.62 22.81
CA VAL A 54 1.00 -23.20 23.90
C VAL A 54 0.65 -24.67 24.17
N ARG A 55 -0.64 -25.05 24.08
CA ARG A 55 -1.07 -26.43 24.29
C ARG A 55 -0.65 -27.34 23.14
N GLU A 56 -0.83 -26.89 21.90
CA GLU A 56 -0.45 -27.67 20.70
C GLU A 56 1.06 -27.85 20.57
N ARG A 57 1.85 -26.89 21.07
CA ARG A 57 3.31 -27.01 21.13
C ARG A 57 3.79 -28.15 22.02
N LEU A 58 3.05 -28.48 23.09
CA LEU A 58 3.35 -29.64 23.94
C LEU A 58 3.20 -30.97 23.19
N VAL A 59 2.44 -30.96 22.08
CA VAL A 59 2.23 -32.10 21.18
C VAL A 59 3.10 -31.98 19.92
N ASN A 60 4.20 -31.22 20.01
CA ASN A 60 5.25 -31.11 18.99
C ASN A 60 4.85 -30.34 17.71
N LEU A 61 3.91 -29.39 17.80
CA LEU A 61 3.62 -28.46 16.71
C LEU A 61 4.82 -27.52 16.46
N GLY A 62 5.28 -27.46 15.20
CA GLY A 62 6.33 -26.53 14.79
C GLY A 62 5.83 -25.09 14.65
N LEU A 63 6.74 -24.13 14.88
CA LEU A 63 6.47 -22.70 14.72
C LEU A 63 6.11 -22.31 13.28
N LEU A 64 6.81 -22.88 12.29
CA LEU A 64 6.61 -22.57 10.88
C LEU A 64 5.23 -23.02 10.35
N PRO A 65 4.75 -24.26 10.63
CA PRO A 65 3.37 -24.66 10.31
C PRO A 65 2.31 -23.74 10.91
N TYR A 66 2.49 -23.30 12.16
CA TYR A 66 1.53 -22.39 12.82
C TYR A 66 1.43 -21.03 12.12
N ILE A 67 2.56 -20.35 11.91
CA ILE A 67 2.57 -19.05 11.22
C ILE A 67 2.17 -19.22 9.74
N GLY A 68 2.58 -20.31 9.09
CA GLY A 68 2.19 -20.63 7.72
C GLY A 68 0.67 -20.77 7.56
N SER A 69 0.01 -21.47 8.49
CA SER A 69 -1.46 -21.57 8.52
C SER A 69 -2.14 -20.20 8.65
N LYS A 70 -1.60 -19.33 9.52
CA LYS A 70 -2.10 -17.96 9.67
C LYS A 70 -1.91 -17.11 8.42
N ILE A 71 -0.75 -17.18 7.78
CA ILE A 71 -0.49 -16.46 6.52
C ILE A 71 -1.43 -16.96 5.41
N LEU A 72 -1.67 -18.26 5.31
CA LEU A 72 -2.59 -18.81 4.30
C LEU A 72 -4.03 -18.36 4.54
N ALA A 73 -4.53 -18.47 5.77
CA ALA A 73 -5.89 -18.06 6.11
C ALA A 73 -6.11 -16.56 5.90
N LEU A 74 -5.22 -15.73 6.44
CA LEU A 74 -5.31 -14.27 6.30
C LEU A 74 -4.97 -13.79 4.89
N GLY A 75 -4.11 -14.51 4.16
CA GLY A 75 -3.80 -14.25 2.77
C GLY A 75 -5.01 -14.52 1.86
N GLY A 76 -5.75 -15.61 2.09
CA GLY A 76 -7.01 -15.88 1.40
C GLY A 76 -8.05 -14.78 1.66
N LEU A 77 -8.18 -14.35 2.92
CA LEU A 77 -9.02 -13.21 3.29
C LEU A 77 -8.57 -11.91 2.58
N ALA A 78 -7.27 -11.66 2.49
CA ALA A 78 -6.71 -10.49 1.84
C ALA A 78 -7.03 -10.43 0.34
N VAL A 79 -7.01 -11.57 -0.35
CA VAL A 79 -7.41 -11.67 -1.77
C VAL A 79 -8.88 -11.27 -1.94
N LEU A 80 -9.76 -11.77 -1.08
CA LEU A 80 -11.18 -11.39 -1.13
C LEU A 80 -11.38 -9.90 -0.81
N GLN A 81 -10.73 -9.40 0.25
CA GLN A 81 -10.84 -7.99 0.67
C GLN A 81 -10.30 -7.03 -0.40
N SER A 82 -9.14 -7.33 -0.99
CA SER A 82 -8.56 -6.52 -2.07
C SER A 82 -9.44 -6.51 -3.31
N PHE A 83 -10.06 -7.64 -3.65
CA PHE A 83 -11.03 -7.70 -4.75
C PHE A 83 -12.23 -6.78 -4.50
N LEU A 84 -12.83 -6.82 -3.30
CA LEU A 84 -13.95 -5.95 -2.93
C LEU A 84 -13.59 -4.46 -2.97
N VAL A 85 -12.45 -4.08 -2.39
CA VAL A 85 -11.95 -2.69 -2.40
C VAL A 85 -11.68 -2.24 -3.85
N SER A 86 -11.07 -3.10 -4.66
CA SER A 86 -10.79 -2.79 -6.07
C SER A 86 -12.05 -2.57 -6.88
N ILE A 87 -13.11 -3.37 -6.67
CA ILE A 87 -14.41 -3.16 -7.31
C ILE A 87 -14.97 -1.76 -6.97
N ILE A 88 -14.91 -1.37 -5.69
CA ILE A 88 -15.39 -0.06 -5.26
C ILE A 88 -14.62 1.06 -5.98
N ILE A 89 -13.29 0.94 -6.08
CA ILE A 89 -12.45 1.90 -6.78
C ILE A 89 -12.81 1.96 -8.27
N LEU A 90 -13.01 0.81 -8.92
CA LEU A 90 -13.32 0.71 -10.35
C LEU A 90 -14.73 1.24 -10.70
N ILE A 91 -15.69 1.13 -9.78
CA ILE A 91 -17.03 1.71 -9.95
C ILE A 91 -16.98 3.22 -9.69
N ALA A 92 -16.22 3.66 -8.69
CA ALA A 92 -16.17 5.06 -8.29
C ALA A 92 -15.32 5.95 -9.22
N PHE A 93 -14.35 5.38 -9.95
CA PHE A 93 -13.41 6.13 -10.78
C PHE A 93 -13.33 5.59 -12.20
N GLU A 94 -13.48 6.49 -13.18
CA GLU A 94 -13.25 6.18 -14.59
C GLU A 94 -11.77 5.87 -14.84
N HIS A 95 -11.52 5.01 -15.83
CA HIS A 95 -10.16 4.61 -16.21
C HIS A 95 -9.38 5.82 -16.76
N PRO A 96 -8.09 5.99 -16.42
CA PRO A 96 -7.27 7.06 -16.99
C PRO A 96 -7.21 6.96 -18.52
N PRO A 97 -7.33 8.07 -19.27
CA PRO A 97 -7.21 8.08 -20.73
C PRO A 97 -5.73 7.94 -21.12
N ASN A 98 -5.27 6.69 -21.12
CA ASN A 98 -4.05 6.09 -21.69
C ASN A 98 -3.82 4.79 -20.89
N ASP A 99 -4.57 3.76 -21.26
CA ASP A 99 -4.81 2.47 -20.60
C ASP A 99 -3.57 1.54 -20.50
N ARG A 100 -2.40 2.00 -20.91
CA ARG A 100 -1.24 1.15 -21.20
C ARG A 100 0.04 1.71 -20.61
N LEU A 101 0.28 1.38 -19.34
CA LEU A 101 1.63 1.35 -18.81
C LEU A 101 2.44 0.35 -19.66
N ILE A 102 3.54 0.81 -20.27
CA ILE A 102 4.38 0.01 -21.18
C ILE A 102 5.54 -0.62 -20.40
N PHE A 103 5.66 -1.96 -20.42
CA PHE A 103 6.81 -2.66 -19.86
C PHE A 103 7.85 -2.89 -20.94
N PHE A 104 8.93 -2.12 -20.92
CA PHE A 104 10.10 -2.42 -21.73
C PHE A 104 10.98 -3.44 -21.01
N LEU A 105 10.91 -4.70 -21.43
CA LEU A 105 11.78 -5.81 -20.97
C LEU A 105 13.22 -5.73 -21.49
N SER A 106 13.76 -4.54 -21.74
CA SER A 106 15.13 -4.41 -22.21
C SER A 106 15.68 -3.03 -21.85
N TYR A 107 16.80 -3.02 -21.13
CA TYR A 107 17.74 -1.93 -21.13
C TYR A 107 18.42 -1.92 -22.50
N SER A 108 17.79 -1.29 -23.50
CA SER A 108 18.48 -0.97 -24.74
C SER A 108 17.90 0.31 -25.33
N SER A 109 18.76 1.33 -25.38
CA SER A 109 18.54 2.59 -26.06
C SER A 109 18.60 2.34 -27.57
N SER A 110 17.53 1.83 -28.17
CA SER A 110 17.27 1.94 -29.61
C SER A 110 15.80 1.64 -29.92
N SER A 111 15.15 2.62 -30.55
CA SER A 111 13.97 2.55 -31.43
C SER A 111 12.92 1.45 -31.14
N PRO A 112 11.74 1.78 -30.57
CA PRO A 112 10.75 0.81 -30.13
C PRO A 112 9.70 0.58 -31.22
N GLU A 113 9.83 -0.47 -32.02
CA GLU A 113 8.74 -0.84 -32.93
C GLU A 113 8.28 -2.30 -32.84
N ASN A 114 9.03 -3.23 -32.25
CA ASN A 114 8.61 -4.64 -32.22
C ASN A 114 9.08 -5.46 -30.98
N LEU A 115 9.09 -4.86 -29.79
CA LEU A 115 9.24 -5.64 -28.55
C LEU A 115 7.86 -5.98 -27.97
N PRO A 116 7.62 -7.19 -27.45
CA PRO A 116 6.40 -7.50 -26.72
C PRO A 116 6.37 -6.62 -25.46
N SER A 117 5.58 -5.55 -25.51
CA SER A 117 5.32 -4.71 -24.35
C SER A 117 4.24 -5.40 -23.52
N ILE A 118 4.58 -5.75 -22.27
CA ILE A 118 3.58 -6.24 -21.33
C ILE A 118 2.81 -5.02 -20.82
N TYR A 119 1.51 -4.99 -21.13
CA TYR A 119 0.60 -3.98 -20.63
C TYR A 119 0.04 -4.43 -19.28
N ILE A 120 0.12 -3.59 -18.25
CA ILE A 120 -0.59 -3.82 -16.99
C ILE A 120 -1.93 -3.08 -17.12
N PRO A 121 -3.06 -3.78 -17.26
CA PRO A 121 -4.36 -3.12 -17.34
C PRO A 121 -4.69 -2.46 -15.99
N TRP A 122 -5.39 -1.32 -16.04
CA TRP A 122 -5.75 -0.53 -14.86
C TRP A 122 -6.37 -1.37 -13.73
N PHE A 123 -7.31 -2.25 -14.05
CA PHE A 123 -7.98 -3.11 -13.06
C PHE A 123 -6.98 -4.02 -12.31
N LEU A 124 -6.00 -4.58 -13.03
CA LEU A 124 -5.02 -5.48 -12.46
C LEU A 124 -4.02 -4.70 -11.61
N GLY A 125 -3.61 -3.51 -12.08
CA GLY A 125 -2.73 -2.62 -11.31
C GLY A 125 -3.33 -2.20 -9.98
N VAL A 126 -4.61 -1.79 -9.97
CA VAL A 126 -5.35 -1.45 -8.75
C VAL A 126 -5.51 -2.67 -7.84
N PHE A 127 -5.87 -3.83 -8.40
CA PHE A 127 -6.00 -5.07 -7.63
C PHE A 127 -4.68 -5.52 -6.98
N VAL A 128 -3.57 -5.53 -7.72
CA VAL A 128 -2.27 -5.90 -7.17
C VAL A 128 -1.83 -4.89 -6.10
N THR A 129 -2.03 -3.58 -6.33
CA THR A 129 -1.67 -2.55 -5.35
C THR A 129 -2.50 -2.66 -4.07
N THR A 130 -3.82 -2.82 -4.17
CA THR A 130 -4.69 -3.04 -2.99
C THR A 130 -4.28 -4.31 -2.24
N LEU A 131 -4.04 -5.41 -2.96
CA LEU A 131 -3.64 -6.69 -2.39
C LEU A 131 -2.33 -6.58 -1.62
N LEU A 132 -1.30 -5.99 -2.22
CA LEU A 132 0.00 -5.80 -1.57
C LEU A 132 -0.15 -4.90 -0.33
N THR A 133 -0.86 -3.78 -0.44
CA THR A 133 -1.08 -2.87 0.71
C THR A 133 -1.80 -3.57 1.86
N ILE A 134 -2.82 -4.39 1.58
CA ILE A 134 -3.54 -5.16 2.60
C ILE A 134 -2.63 -6.23 3.21
N LEU A 135 -1.89 -6.99 2.39
CA LEU A 135 -0.98 -8.03 2.87
C LEU A 135 0.15 -7.46 3.73
N THR A 136 0.72 -6.31 3.35
CA THR A 136 1.74 -5.65 4.16
C THR A 136 1.16 -5.15 5.48
N SER A 137 -0.07 -4.64 5.47
CA SER A 137 -0.78 -4.21 6.68
C SER A 137 -1.14 -5.39 7.59
N ILE A 138 -1.53 -6.53 7.02
CA ILE A 138 -1.74 -7.78 7.75
C ILE A 138 -0.44 -8.25 8.40
N SER A 139 0.68 -8.18 7.66
CA SER A 139 1.98 -8.59 8.18
C SER A 139 2.44 -7.68 9.33
N LEU A 140 2.20 -6.36 9.22
CA LEU A 140 2.43 -5.41 10.31
C LEU A 140 1.53 -5.74 11.52
N GLY A 141 0.26 -6.05 11.30
CA GLY A 141 -0.67 -6.41 12.37
C GLY A 141 -0.31 -7.72 13.06
N LEU A 142 0.13 -8.75 12.32
CA LEU A 142 0.67 -9.99 12.86
C LEU A 142 1.93 -9.75 13.70
N MET A 143 2.85 -8.91 13.24
CA MET A 143 4.06 -8.54 13.99
C MET A 143 3.71 -7.91 15.35
N VAL A 144 2.72 -7.03 15.36
CA VAL A 144 2.24 -6.38 16.59
C VAL A 144 1.48 -7.38 17.47
N SER A 145 0.65 -8.24 16.88
CA SER A 145 -0.04 -9.32 17.58
C SER A 145 0.95 -10.27 18.29
N ALA A 146 2.05 -10.61 17.63
CA ALA A 146 3.12 -11.41 18.22
C ALA A 146 3.87 -10.67 19.35
N SER A 147 3.87 -9.35 19.36
CA SER A 147 4.59 -8.53 20.34
C SER A 147 3.79 -8.30 21.62
N VAL A 148 2.48 -8.12 21.51
CA VAL A 148 1.60 -7.80 22.65
C VAL A 148 1.21 -9.03 23.47
N LYS A 149 0.64 -8.81 24.66
CA LYS A 149 0.26 -9.88 25.61
C LYS A 149 -1.24 -10.17 25.62
N ASN A 150 -2.07 -9.15 25.45
CA ASN A 150 -3.53 -9.23 25.60
C ASN A 150 -4.24 -8.53 24.43
N ILE A 151 -5.49 -8.94 24.16
CA ILE A 151 -6.31 -8.40 23.07
C ILE A 151 -6.51 -6.88 23.19
N THR A 152 -6.67 -6.37 24.42
CA THR A 152 -6.79 -4.93 24.67
C THR A 152 -5.58 -4.15 24.17
N GLN A 153 -4.36 -4.66 24.40
CA GLN A 153 -3.12 -4.02 23.92
C GLN A 153 -3.04 -4.02 22.38
N ALA A 154 -3.49 -5.11 21.74
CA ALA A 154 -3.57 -5.18 20.29
C ALA A 154 -4.52 -4.11 19.71
N ASN A 155 -5.70 -3.92 20.33
CA ASN A 155 -6.66 -2.93 19.89
C ASN A 155 -6.17 -1.49 20.08
N SER A 156 -5.47 -1.22 21.18
CA SER A 156 -4.85 0.09 21.42
C SER A 156 -3.72 0.41 20.44
N ALA A 157 -3.12 -0.59 19.79
CA ALA A 157 -2.06 -0.38 18.81
C ALA A 157 -2.59 0.16 17.47
N LEU A 158 -3.87 -0.07 17.13
CA LEU A 158 -4.42 0.29 15.83
C LEU A 158 -4.26 1.79 15.51
N PRO A 159 -4.72 2.74 16.36
CA PRO A 159 -4.53 4.16 16.09
C PRO A 159 -3.07 4.59 16.15
N LEU A 160 -2.29 3.98 17.06
CA LEU A 160 -0.87 4.28 17.25
C LEU A 160 -0.03 3.91 16.02
N LEU A 161 -0.43 2.88 15.27
CA LEU A 161 0.22 2.49 14.02
C LEU A 161 -0.25 3.33 12.84
N LEU A 162 -1.54 3.63 12.75
CA LEU A 162 -2.10 4.38 11.63
C LEU A 162 -1.66 5.85 11.64
N LEU A 163 -1.60 6.50 12.81
CA LEU A 163 -1.31 7.92 12.88
C LEU A 163 0.07 8.30 12.30
N PRO A 164 1.19 7.62 12.66
CA PRO A 164 2.48 7.84 12.00
C PRO A 164 2.44 7.57 10.50
N GLN A 165 1.75 6.50 10.08
CA GLN A 165 1.63 6.15 8.65
C GLN A 165 0.89 7.25 7.88
N ILE A 166 -0.11 7.88 8.48
CA ILE A 166 -0.87 8.97 7.87
C ILE A 166 -0.01 10.23 7.77
N ILE A 167 0.63 10.62 8.88
CA ILE A 167 1.44 11.85 8.98
C ILE A 167 2.66 11.80 8.05
N PHE A 168 3.38 10.69 8.06
CA PHE A 168 4.62 10.53 7.31
C PHE A 168 4.42 9.94 5.91
N SER A 169 3.17 9.85 5.42
CA SER A 169 2.86 9.38 4.06
C SER A 169 3.48 10.24 2.94
N GLY A 170 3.80 11.50 3.24
CA GLY A 170 4.30 12.48 2.26
C GLY A 170 3.20 13.12 1.40
N VAL A 171 1.92 12.86 1.71
CA VAL A 171 0.77 13.47 1.01
C VAL A 171 0.23 14.68 1.77
N LEU A 172 0.00 14.54 3.07
CA LEU A 172 -0.59 15.59 3.91
C LEU A 172 0.42 16.67 4.31
N PHE A 173 1.68 16.28 4.49
CA PHE A 173 2.75 17.15 4.94
C PHE A 173 3.97 16.94 4.05
N ASN A 174 4.50 18.02 3.48
CA ASN A 174 5.69 17.96 2.67
C ASN A 174 6.95 17.90 3.55
N MET A 175 7.49 16.70 3.73
CA MET A 175 8.66 16.44 4.59
C MET A 175 10.00 16.76 3.92
N SER A 176 10.00 17.35 2.71
CA SER A 176 11.21 17.60 1.91
C SER A 176 12.19 18.58 2.56
N GLN A 177 11.75 19.42 3.50
CA GLN A 177 12.60 20.43 4.13
C GLN A 177 13.39 19.89 5.34
N ASN A 178 12.97 18.76 5.94
CA ASN A 178 13.59 18.18 7.14
C ASN A 178 14.15 16.77 6.87
N SER A 179 15.47 16.56 7.00
CA SER A 179 16.15 15.29 6.70
C SER A 179 15.59 14.09 7.48
N ILE A 180 15.24 14.28 8.76
CA ILE A 180 14.66 13.24 9.61
C ILE A 180 13.23 12.89 9.19
N GLY A 181 12.41 13.90 8.86
CA GLY A 181 11.05 13.68 8.39
C GLY A 181 11.03 12.90 7.07
N ASN A 182 11.96 13.23 6.16
CA ASN A 182 12.13 12.49 4.91
C ASN A 182 12.53 11.02 5.17
N PHE A 183 13.48 10.76 6.08
CA PHE A 183 13.87 9.39 6.46
C PHE A 183 12.67 8.56 6.95
N PHE A 184 11.88 9.09 7.89
CA PHE A 184 10.68 8.38 8.37
C PHE A 184 9.62 8.20 7.30
N SER A 185 9.49 9.15 6.37
CA SER A 185 8.55 9.03 5.26
C SER A 185 8.87 7.84 4.36
N TRP A 186 10.15 7.60 4.07
CA TRP A 186 10.60 6.45 3.28
C TRP A 186 10.30 5.09 3.94
N LEU A 187 10.24 5.06 5.27
CA LEU A 187 9.89 3.88 6.06
C LEU A 187 8.38 3.59 6.08
N MET A 188 7.53 4.59 5.80
CA MET A 188 6.09 4.40 5.85
C MET A 188 5.60 3.58 4.66
N LEU A 189 4.81 2.56 4.97
CA LEU A 189 4.12 1.74 3.98
C LEU A 189 3.19 2.58 3.11
N SER A 190 2.48 3.51 3.76
CA SER A 190 1.49 4.37 3.12
C SER A 190 2.09 5.16 1.94
N ARG A 191 3.35 5.60 2.06
CA ARG A 191 4.06 6.33 1.01
C ARG A 191 4.20 5.51 -0.27
N TRP A 192 4.63 4.26 -0.14
CA TRP A 192 4.83 3.34 -1.28
C TRP A 192 3.50 2.91 -1.90
N SER A 193 2.47 2.69 -1.08
CA SER A 193 1.11 2.41 -1.56
C SER A 193 0.55 3.59 -2.37
N VAL A 194 0.65 4.82 -1.85
CA VAL A 194 0.20 6.02 -2.57
C VAL A 194 0.99 6.23 -3.86
N SER A 195 2.31 5.99 -3.86
CA SER A 195 3.10 6.04 -5.08
C SER A 195 2.60 5.05 -6.13
N ALA A 196 2.36 3.79 -5.78
CA ALA A 196 1.83 2.80 -6.72
C ALA A 196 0.48 3.24 -7.32
N TYR A 197 -0.46 3.72 -6.50
CA TYR A 197 -1.72 4.28 -6.99
C TYR A 197 -1.53 5.53 -7.86
N GLY A 198 -0.62 6.42 -7.48
CA GLY A 198 -0.35 7.66 -8.19
C GLY A 198 0.26 7.43 -9.57
N ILE A 199 1.15 6.43 -9.68
CA ILE A 199 1.73 5.97 -10.94
C ILE A 199 0.63 5.38 -11.83
N LEU A 200 -0.21 4.50 -11.28
CA LEU A 200 -1.33 3.90 -12.02
C LEU A 200 -2.29 4.97 -12.53
N ALA A 201 -2.63 5.96 -11.70
CA ALA A 201 -3.59 7.02 -12.02
C ALA A 201 -2.97 8.15 -12.87
N ASN A 202 -1.66 8.09 -13.12
CA ASN A 202 -0.88 9.11 -13.83
C ASN A 202 -1.15 10.53 -13.31
N ILE A 203 -0.99 10.72 -12.00
CA ILE A 203 -1.32 12.00 -11.36
C ILE A 203 -0.42 13.17 -11.80
N ASN A 204 0.77 12.89 -12.34
CA ASN A 204 1.66 13.93 -12.86
C ASN A 204 1.06 14.63 -14.09
N ARG A 205 0.24 13.94 -14.90
CA ARG A 205 -0.46 14.55 -16.04
C ARG A 205 -1.50 15.60 -15.62
N LEU A 206 -1.97 15.54 -14.37
CA LEU A 206 -2.94 16.51 -13.84
C LEU A 206 -2.28 17.82 -13.42
N ILE A 207 -0.95 17.89 -13.42
CA ILE A 207 -0.19 19.10 -13.10
C ILE A 207 0.03 19.88 -14.42
N PRO A 208 -0.38 21.16 -14.51
CA PRO A 208 -0.21 21.93 -15.73
C PRO A 208 1.27 22.15 -16.06
N ALA A 209 1.64 21.99 -17.33
CA ALA A 209 3.03 22.09 -17.81
C ALA A 209 3.65 23.49 -17.65
N ASN A 210 2.83 24.53 -17.44
CA ASN A 210 3.29 25.92 -17.27
C ASN A 210 3.69 26.20 -15.81
N ASN A 211 4.53 25.31 -15.26
CA ASN A 211 4.82 25.25 -13.84
C ASN A 211 6.20 25.84 -13.54
N ASP A 212 6.26 27.10 -13.12
CA ASP A 212 7.50 27.87 -12.91
C ASP A 212 8.30 27.44 -11.65
N GLY A 213 8.15 26.21 -11.16
CA GLY A 213 8.81 25.70 -9.95
C GLY A 213 8.29 26.25 -8.61
N ASN A 214 7.53 27.35 -8.65
CA ASN A 214 6.92 28.02 -7.47
C ASN A 214 5.49 27.55 -7.16
N SER A 215 5.00 26.49 -7.78
CA SER A 215 3.65 25.99 -7.51
C SER A 215 3.52 25.23 -6.21
N PRO A 216 2.30 25.19 -5.63
CA PRO A 216 2.01 24.39 -4.45
C PRO A 216 2.22 22.88 -4.66
N ILE A 217 2.21 22.41 -5.92
CA ILE A 217 2.33 21.00 -6.27
C ILE A 217 3.32 20.86 -7.41
N GLN A 218 4.49 20.29 -7.10
CA GLN A 218 5.52 19.99 -8.07
C GLN A 218 5.36 18.55 -8.58
N GLU A 219 5.77 18.34 -9.83
CA GLU A 219 5.95 17.00 -10.37
C GLU A 219 6.95 16.24 -9.52
N SER A 220 6.56 15.06 -9.04
CA SER A 220 7.46 14.24 -8.25
C SER A 220 7.95 13.07 -9.11
N PRO A 221 9.26 12.79 -9.14
CA PRO A 221 9.79 11.64 -9.89
C PRO A 221 9.23 10.31 -9.37
N MET A 222 8.75 10.28 -8.12
CA MET A 222 8.10 9.13 -7.50
C MET A 222 6.73 8.76 -8.13
N TYR A 223 6.07 9.71 -8.79
CA TYR A 223 4.81 9.48 -9.51
C TYR A 223 5.01 9.41 -11.03
N GLY A 224 6.26 9.34 -11.49
CA GLY A 224 6.56 9.16 -12.92
C GLY A 224 5.86 7.91 -13.42
N HIS A 225 5.09 8.06 -14.52
CA HIS A 225 4.24 7.02 -15.11
C HIS A 225 5.07 5.95 -15.82
N ASP A 226 5.91 5.27 -15.05
CA ASP A 226 6.85 4.26 -15.50
C ASP A 226 6.57 2.96 -14.77
N ILE A 227 6.62 1.86 -15.52
CA ILE A 227 6.50 0.53 -14.93
C ILE A 227 7.64 0.22 -13.97
N LYS A 228 8.83 0.78 -14.22
CA LYS A 228 9.96 0.63 -13.29
C LYS A 228 9.62 1.15 -11.90
N ASN A 229 8.98 2.32 -11.83
CA ASN A 229 8.57 2.91 -10.55
C ASN A 229 7.42 2.10 -9.92
N LEU A 230 6.48 1.59 -10.71
CA LEU A 230 5.38 0.76 -10.22
C LEU A 230 5.91 -0.54 -9.59
N PHE A 231 6.77 -1.27 -10.31
CA PHE A 231 7.39 -2.48 -9.79
C PHE A 231 8.29 -2.21 -8.59
N LEU A 232 9.02 -1.08 -8.58
CA LEU A 232 9.82 -0.69 -7.42
C LEU A 232 8.93 -0.52 -6.19
N SER A 233 7.80 0.19 -6.33
CA SER A 233 6.84 0.35 -5.24
C SER A 233 6.29 -1.00 -4.78
N TRP A 234 5.86 -1.87 -5.69
CA TRP A 234 5.39 -3.22 -5.34
C TRP A 234 6.47 -4.09 -4.68
N LEU A 235 7.71 -4.04 -5.16
CA LEU A 235 8.82 -4.79 -4.60
C LEU A 235 9.08 -4.33 -3.16
N ILE A 236 9.00 -3.03 -2.88
CA ILE A 236 9.21 -2.49 -1.55
C ILE A 236 8.04 -2.88 -0.61
N LEU A 237 6.80 -2.84 -1.08
CA LEU A 237 5.64 -3.37 -0.33
C LEU A 237 5.83 -4.87 0.02
N PHE A 238 6.33 -5.65 -0.94
CA PHE A 238 6.64 -7.06 -0.73
C PHE A 238 7.81 -7.26 0.24
N MET A 239 8.84 -6.44 0.16
CA MET A 239 9.96 -6.46 1.09
C MET A 239 9.51 -6.18 2.53
N TYR A 240 8.57 -5.25 2.73
CA TYR A 240 7.94 -5.03 4.03
C TYR A 240 7.17 -6.24 4.55
N ILE A 241 6.45 -6.98 3.69
CA ILE A 241 5.78 -8.24 4.07
C ILE A 241 6.81 -9.21 4.66
N VAL A 242 7.91 -9.45 3.93
CA VAL A 242 8.97 -10.38 4.36
C VAL A 242 9.60 -9.93 5.67
N ILE A 243 9.91 -8.64 5.82
CA ILE A 243 10.49 -8.09 7.06
C ILE A 243 9.55 -8.27 8.24
N TYR A 244 8.28 -7.87 8.12
CA TYR A 244 7.34 -7.95 9.23
C TYR A 244 7.06 -9.41 9.62
N LEU A 245 6.98 -10.33 8.66
CA LEU A 245 6.85 -11.76 8.95
C LEU A 245 8.10 -12.34 9.61
N ALA A 246 9.30 -11.95 9.19
CA ALA A 246 10.55 -12.37 9.83
C ALA A 246 10.62 -11.88 11.29
N ILE A 247 10.22 -10.64 11.55
CA ILE A 247 10.14 -10.10 12.92
C ILE A 247 9.05 -10.82 13.74
N THR A 248 7.91 -11.15 13.13
CA THR A 248 6.84 -11.95 13.76
C THR A 248 7.36 -13.31 14.22
N LEU A 249 8.07 -14.02 13.33
CA LEU A 249 8.71 -15.30 13.64
C LEU A 249 9.73 -15.16 14.78
N TRP A 250 10.51 -14.09 14.77
CA TRP A 250 11.51 -13.82 15.81
C TRP A 250 10.86 -13.58 17.18
N PHE A 251 9.79 -12.78 17.25
CA PHE A 251 9.04 -12.57 18.50
C PHE A 251 8.44 -13.86 19.03
N GLN A 252 7.86 -14.68 18.15
CA GLN A 252 7.25 -15.95 18.55
C GLN A 252 8.31 -16.94 19.05
N LYS A 253 9.45 -17.05 18.35
CA LYS A 253 10.59 -17.89 18.78
C LYS A 253 11.15 -17.45 20.13
N ARG A 254 11.17 -16.14 20.44
CA ARG A 254 11.60 -15.67 21.77
C ARG A 254 10.63 -16.07 22.87
N LYS A 255 9.32 -15.98 22.62
CA LYS A 255 8.29 -16.42 23.58
C LYS A 255 8.34 -17.91 23.86
N ASP A 256 8.84 -18.69 22.90
CA ASP A 256 9.00 -20.13 23.02
C ASP A 256 10.14 -20.59 23.95
N ILE A 257 11.19 -19.78 24.13
CA ILE A 257 12.40 -20.16 24.90
C ILE A 257 12.22 -19.87 26.40
N VAL A 258 11.24 -19.05 26.79
CA VAL A 258 11.07 -18.57 28.17
C VAL A 258 10.05 -19.43 28.95
N LYS A 259 10.03 -20.75 28.75
CA LYS A 259 9.24 -21.68 29.56
C LYS A 259 10.04 -22.89 29.98
#